data_AF-A0A2C5YB89-F1
#
_entry.id   AF-A0A2C5YB89-F1
#
_cell.length_a   1.000
_cell.length_b   1.000
_cell.length_c   1.000
_cell.angle_alpha   90.00
_cell.angle_beta   90.00
_cell.angle_gamma   90.00
#
_symmetry.space_group_name_H-M   'P 1'
#
loop_
_entity.id
_entity.type
_entity.pdbx_description
1 polymer ?
#
loop_
_entity_poly.entity_id
_entity_poly.type
_entity_poly.pdbx_seq_one_letter_code
_entity_poly.pdbx_strand_id
1 'polypeptide(L)'
;MAARMASPSQMPPIPNREDIGATWDYLQAGISHVMLDLEKGFDTQMYMGVYTAVHNFCTSQKSVAGGLAGGPAMHSSHRGAHLLGEELYNNLINYLRGHLEQLVVDSRLHTEEALLTYYIKEWQRYTTAAKYIHHLFRYLNRHWVKREIDEGKKNIYDVYTLHLVQWRKVLFDKVSSKVMEAVLKLVEKERNGETIEHGQIKQVVDSFVSLGLDEADPSKSTLDVYRYHFERPFLAATKEFYQAESKQFVAENSVIEYMKKADVRLAEEEERVSMYLHQDIAVSLKRTCNVALIADHSTLLRDEFQQLLDADREEDMARMYRLLSRIPEGLEPLRAKFETHVRKAGLAAVEKVQSTSSW
;
A
#
# COMPACT_ATOMS: atom_id res chain seq x y z
N MET A 1 -35.13 9.85 15.63
CA MET A 1 -35.63 10.90 14.70
C MET A 1 -34.48 11.28 13.79
N ALA A 2 -34.54 10.83 12.54
CA ALA A 2 -33.51 11.05 11.54
C ALA A 2 -33.57 12.51 11.04
N ALA A 3 -32.47 13.26 11.21
CA ALA A 3 -32.32 14.56 10.57
C ALA A 3 -32.10 14.32 9.07
N ARG A 4 -33.08 14.74 8.26
CA ARG A 4 -32.99 14.79 6.80
C ARG A 4 -31.78 15.64 6.41
N MET A 5 -30.85 15.05 5.66
CA MET A 5 -29.77 15.78 5.00
C MET A 5 -30.40 16.78 4.02
N ALA A 6 -30.07 18.07 4.19
CA ALA A 6 -30.55 19.14 3.32
C ALA A 6 -29.90 19.03 1.93
N SER A 7 -30.66 19.45 0.91
CA SER A 7 -30.26 19.41 -0.51
C SER A 7 -28.94 20.16 -0.79
N PRO A 8 -28.08 19.70 -1.73
CA PRO A 8 -26.68 20.16 -1.83
C PRO A 8 -26.45 21.49 -2.58
N SER A 9 -27.47 22.33 -2.80
CA SER A 9 -27.42 23.29 -3.91
C SER A 9 -27.21 24.76 -3.53
N GLN A 10 -27.20 25.12 -2.25
CA GLN A 10 -26.99 26.52 -1.83
C GLN A 10 -26.14 26.56 -0.56
N MET A 11 -24.94 27.15 -0.66
CA MET A 11 -24.15 27.45 0.51
C MET A 11 -24.95 28.34 1.48
N PRO A 12 -24.82 28.15 2.80
CA PRO A 12 -25.38 29.07 3.77
C PRO A 12 -24.84 30.49 3.53
N PRO A 13 -25.58 31.56 3.87
CA PRO A 13 -25.07 32.92 3.77
C PRO A 13 -23.81 33.07 4.63
N ILE A 14 -22.83 33.87 4.16
CA ILE A 14 -21.56 34.10 4.89
C ILE A 14 -21.90 34.56 6.31
N PRO A 15 -21.57 33.76 7.34
CA PRO A 15 -22.06 34.01 8.69
C PRO A 15 -21.38 35.24 9.30
N ASN A 16 -22.07 35.84 10.27
CA ASN A 16 -21.53 36.96 11.04
C ASN A 16 -20.28 36.51 11.80
N ARG A 17 -19.23 37.34 11.85
CA ARG A 17 -17.91 37.03 12.43
C ARG A 17 -17.92 36.59 13.89
N GLU A 18 -19.05 36.79 14.57
CA GLU A 18 -19.22 36.58 16.01
C GLU A 18 -19.94 35.26 16.36
N ASP A 19 -20.52 34.54 15.39
CA ASP A 19 -21.21 33.26 15.63
C ASP A 19 -20.33 32.08 15.19
N ILE A 20 -19.67 31.46 16.17
CA ILE A 20 -18.75 30.33 15.99
C ILE A 20 -19.49 29.10 15.44
N GLY A 21 -20.72 28.85 15.92
CA GLY A 21 -21.53 27.72 15.47
C GLY A 21 -21.95 27.87 14.01
N ALA A 22 -22.51 29.03 13.66
CA ALA A 22 -22.88 29.32 12.27
C ALA A 22 -21.67 29.34 11.32
N THR A 23 -20.50 29.75 11.80
CA THR A 23 -19.26 29.69 11.02
C THR A 23 -18.81 28.26 10.77
N TRP A 24 -18.90 27.36 11.76
CA TRP A 24 -18.64 25.95 11.55
C TRP A 24 -19.65 25.31 10.59
N ASP A 25 -20.94 25.60 10.70
CA ASP A 25 -21.97 25.05 9.79
C ASP A 25 -21.69 25.45 8.32
N TYR A 26 -21.28 26.70 8.10
CA TYR A 26 -20.83 27.17 6.78
C TYR A 26 -19.56 26.45 6.29
N LEU A 27 -18.56 26.30 7.16
CA LEU A 27 -17.33 25.57 6.84
C LEU A 27 -17.61 24.10 6.55
N GLN A 28 -18.47 23.45 7.32
CA GLN A 28 -18.88 22.06 7.14
C GLN A 28 -19.61 21.86 5.82
N ALA A 29 -20.48 22.79 5.41
CA ALA A 29 -21.12 22.75 4.10
C ALA A 29 -20.08 22.86 2.97
N GLY A 30 -19.11 23.78 3.10
CA GLY A 30 -18.00 23.93 2.16
C GLY A 30 -17.12 22.68 2.06
N ILE A 31 -16.75 22.09 3.21
CA ILE A 31 -15.99 20.83 3.28
C ILE A 31 -16.80 19.69 2.65
N SER A 32 -18.09 19.57 2.98
CA SER A 32 -18.95 18.51 2.44
C SER A 32 -19.06 18.56 0.93
N HIS A 33 -19.16 19.76 0.36
CA HIS A 33 -19.13 19.94 -1.09
C HIS A 33 -17.80 19.48 -1.70
N VAL A 34 -16.66 19.81 -1.09
CA VAL A 34 -15.34 19.36 -1.58
C VAL A 34 -15.19 17.83 -1.45
N MET A 35 -15.73 17.23 -0.39
CA MET A 35 -15.63 15.79 -0.12
C MET A 35 -16.53 14.94 -1.03
N LEU A 36 -17.72 15.43 -1.38
CA LEU A 36 -18.75 14.66 -2.09
C LEU A 36 -18.91 15.04 -3.56
N ASP A 37 -18.75 16.32 -3.89
CA ASP A 37 -19.21 16.94 -5.13
C ASP A 37 -18.08 17.65 -5.91
N LEU A 38 -16.83 17.22 -5.73
CA LEU A 38 -15.66 17.82 -6.41
C LEU A 38 -15.82 17.89 -7.95
N GLU A 39 -16.51 16.91 -8.54
CA GLU A 39 -16.79 16.83 -9.98
C GLU A 39 -17.70 17.96 -10.49
N LYS A 40 -18.54 18.55 -9.62
CA LYS A 40 -19.39 19.69 -9.97
C LYS A 40 -18.62 21.02 -10.06
N GLY A 41 -17.32 20.99 -9.79
CA GLY A 41 -16.47 22.16 -9.71
C GLY A 41 -16.58 22.85 -8.36
N PHE A 42 -15.49 23.52 -7.98
CA PHE A 42 -15.43 24.35 -6.78
C PHE A 42 -15.23 25.80 -7.21
N ASP A 43 -16.30 26.59 -7.13
CA ASP A 43 -16.27 27.98 -7.58
C ASP A 43 -15.29 28.82 -6.75
N THR A 44 -14.64 29.80 -7.40
CA THR A 44 -13.65 30.68 -6.78
C THR A 44 -14.28 31.50 -5.64
N GLN A 45 -15.55 31.90 -5.78
CA GLN A 45 -16.25 32.63 -4.69
C GLN A 45 -16.47 31.74 -3.47
N MET A 46 -16.84 30.48 -3.68
CA MET A 46 -17.00 29.48 -2.62
C MET A 46 -15.66 29.18 -1.94
N TYR A 47 -14.59 29.00 -2.72
CA TYR A 47 -13.23 28.83 -2.20
C TYR A 47 -12.79 29.99 -1.31
N MET A 48 -12.92 31.23 -1.82
CA MET A 48 -12.53 32.42 -1.07
C MET A 48 -13.41 32.59 0.18
N GLY A 49 -14.70 32.31 0.08
CA GLY A 49 -15.61 32.34 1.22
C GLY A 49 -15.22 31.37 2.33
N VAL A 50 -14.93 30.11 2.00
CA VAL A 50 -14.50 29.09 2.98
C VAL A 50 -13.13 29.44 3.57
N TYR A 51 -12.16 29.84 2.73
CA TYR A 51 -10.84 30.27 3.20
C TYR A 51 -10.92 31.47 4.16
N THR A 52 -11.71 32.49 3.81
CA THR A 52 -11.93 33.66 4.67
C THR A 52 -12.66 33.28 5.96
N ALA A 53 -13.61 32.35 5.91
CA ALA A 53 -14.28 31.84 7.10
C ALA A 53 -13.30 31.13 8.04
N VAL A 54 -12.38 30.29 7.54
CA VAL A 54 -11.32 29.67 8.35
C VAL A 54 -10.42 30.72 8.99
N HIS A 55 -10.00 31.73 8.23
CA HIS A 55 -9.19 32.83 8.76
C HIS A 55 -9.94 33.60 9.86
N ASN A 56 -11.19 33.98 9.63
CA ASN A 56 -12.03 34.68 10.60
C ASN A 56 -12.20 33.84 11.88
N PHE A 57 -12.43 32.54 11.74
CA PHE A 57 -12.56 31.61 12.87
C PHE A 57 -11.28 31.58 13.73
N CYS A 58 -10.11 31.49 13.09
CA CYS A 58 -8.83 31.46 13.80
C CYS A 58 -8.43 32.81 14.43
N THR A 59 -9.03 33.92 13.98
CA THR A 59 -8.68 35.29 14.42
C THR A 59 -9.75 35.97 15.27
N SER A 60 -10.89 35.31 15.50
CA SER A 60 -11.99 35.86 16.30
C SER A 60 -11.57 36.04 17.77
N GLN A 61 -11.83 37.23 18.34
CA GLN A 61 -11.25 37.64 19.63
C GLN A 61 -12.08 37.28 20.88
N LYS A 62 -13.28 36.70 20.74
CA LYS A 62 -14.26 36.66 21.84
C LYS A 62 -14.24 35.44 22.78
N SER A 63 -13.34 34.47 22.64
CA SER A 63 -13.31 33.33 23.58
C SER A 63 -12.68 33.63 24.96
N VAL A 64 -12.27 34.88 25.26
CA VAL A 64 -11.68 35.25 26.58
C VAL A 64 -12.39 36.43 27.27
N ALA A 65 -13.54 36.90 26.76
CA ALA A 65 -14.27 38.01 27.39
C ALA A 65 -15.32 37.56 28.44
N GLY A 66 -15.38 36.27 28.77
CA GLY A 66 -16.38 35.68 29.66
C GLY A 66 -16.02 35.57 31.15
N GLY A 67 -14.81 35.94 31.57
CA GLY A 67 -14.45 35.82 32.99
C GLY A 67 -13.14 36.49 33.35
N LEU A 68 -13.23 37.43 34.29
CA LEU A 68 -12.16 38.09 35.04
C LEU A 68 -11.56 39.35 34.39
N ALA A 69 -12.01 40.48 34.92
CA ALA A 69 -11.50 41.82 34.71
C ALA A 69 -10.03 41.95 35.14
N GLY A 70 -9.26 42.75 34.38
CA GLY A 70 -8.22 43.62 34.97
C GLY A 70 -6.74 43.23 34.85
N GLY A 71 -6.28 42.53 33.81
CA GLY A 71 -4.85 42.23 33.60
C GLY A 71 -4.28 42.69 32.24
N PRO A 72 -2.95 42.97 32.11
CA PRO A 72 -2.36 43.60 30.91
C PRO A 72 -2.60 42.81 29.62
N ALA A 73 -3.10 43.51 28.59
CA ALA A 73 -3.70 42.99 27.37
C ALA A 73 -2.77 42.29 26.36
N MET A 74 -1.51 41.98 26.69
CA MET A 74 -0.56 41.41 25.72
C MET A 74 -0.59 39.87 25.63
N HIS A 75 -1.05 39.16 26.65
CA HIS A 75 -1.05 37.69 26.69
C HIS A 75 -2.42 37.01 26.48
N SER A 76 -3.54 37.76 26.50
CA SER A 76 -4.90 37.20 26.39
C SER A 76 -5.31 36.88 24.95
N SER A 77 -4.86 37.67 23.96
CA SER A 77 -5.16 37.46 22.54
C SER A 77 -4.64 36.12 22.01
N HIS A 78 -3.46 35.70 22.49
CA HIS A 78 -2.86 34.42 22.10
C HIS A 78 -3.60 33.19 22.64
N ARG A 79 -4.25 33.28 23.81
CA ARG A 79 -5.08 32.19 24.37
C ARG A 79 -6.40 32.02 23.63
N GLY A 80 -7.03 33.11 23.21
CA GLY A 80 -8.30 33.06 22.47
C GLY A 80 -8.16 32.37 21.10
N ALA A 81 -7.10 32.73 20.36
CA ALA A 81 -6.77 32.09 19.08
C ALA A 81 -6.31 30.62 19.22
N HIS A 82 -5.73 30.25 20.38
CA HIS A 82 -5.37 28.86 20.67
C HIS A 82 -6.61 27.97 20.83
N LEU A 83 -7.59 28.40 21.64
CA LEU A 83 -8.82 27.63 21.87
C LEU A 83 -9.64 27.45 20.59
N LEU A 84 -9.74 28.50 19.77
CA LEU A 84 -10.51 28.45 18.51
C LEU A 84 -9.82 27.58 17.44
N GLY A 85 -8.49 27.60 17.37
CA GLY A 85 -7.75 26.70 16.47
C GLY A 85 -7.94 25.23 16.85
N GLU A 86 -7.89 24.92 18.14
CA GLU A 86 -8.09 23.57 18.67
C GLU A 86 -9.52 23.08 18.45
N GLU A 87 -10.52 23.93 18.69
CA GLU A 87 -11.93 23.62 18.43
C GLU A 87 -12.18 23.34 16.95
N LEU A 88 -11.63 24.17 16.04
CA LEU A 88 -11.77 23.97 14.61
C LEU A 88 -11.13 22.67 14.13
N TYR A 89 -9.95 22.34 14.66
CA TYR A 89 -9.25 21.09 14.34
C TYR A 89 -10.02 19.87 14.83
N ASN A 90 -10.58 19.92 16.05
CA ASN A 90 -11.42 18.84 16.61
C ASN A 90 -12.74 18.69 15.85
N ASN A 91 -13.36 19.79 15.42
CA ASN A 91 -14.57 19.74 14.61
C ASN A 91 -14.30 19.07 13.25
N LEU A 92 -13.15 19.38 12.62
CA LEU A 92 -12.71 18.69 11.41
C LEU A 92 -12.50 17.19 11.65
N ILE A 93 -11.86 16.80 12.76
CA ILE A 93 -11.70 15.38 13.14
C ILE A 93 -13.05 14.67 13.23
N ASN A 94 -14.02 15.29 13.91
CA ASN A 94 -15.34 14.70 14.12
C ASN A 94 -16.10 14.55 12.79
N TYR A 95 -16.03 15.55 11.93
CA TYR A 95 -16.61 15.49 10.58
C TYR A 95 -15.99 14.35 9.76
N LEU A 96 -14.64 14.28 9.69
CA LEU A 96 -13.94 13.24 8.95
C LEU A 96 -14.29 11.84 9.46
N ARG A 97 -14.35 11.67 10.79
CA ARG A 97 -14.77 10.40 11.39
C ARG A 97 -16.16 10.00 10.95
N GLY A 98 -17.15 10.87 11.06
CA GLY A 98 -18.53 10.56 10.66
C GLY A 98 -18.64 10.22 9.17
N HIS A 99 -17.92 10.94 8.31
CA HIS A 99 -17.86 10.64 6.88
C HIS A 99 -17.24 9.26 6.60
N LEU A 100 -16.09 8.96 7.22
CA LEU A 100 -15.41 7.67 7.03
C LEU A 100 -16.19 6.49 7.62
N GLU A 101 -16.88 6.68 8.74
CA GLU A 101 -17.77 5.66 9.32
C GLU A 101 -18.91 5.30 8.35
N GLN A 102 -19.48 6.28 7.66
CA GLN A 102 -20.46 6.03 6.61
C GLN A 102 -19.85 5.24 5.44
N LEU A 103 -18.65 5.62 4.97
CA LEU A 103 -17.96 4.87 3.92
C LEU A 103 -17.65 3.42 4.32
N VAL A 104 -17.38 3.16 5.60
CA VAL A 104 -17.23 1.79 6.14
C VAL A 104 -18.54 1.03 6.05
N VAL A 105 -19.68 1.64 6.39
CA VAL A 105 -21.00 1.00 6.24
C VAL A 105 -21.26 0.65 4.78
N ASP A 106 -21.04 1.60 3.87
CA ASP A 106 -21.27 1.44 2.44
C ASP A 106 -20.31 0.39 1.82
N SER A 107 -19.08 0.28 2.34
CA SER A 107 -18.13 -0.75 1.91
C SER A 107 -18.65 -2.17 2.14
N ARG A 108 -19.52 -2.38 3.14
CA ARG A 108 -20.10 -3.70 3.44
C ARG A 108 -21.09 -4.20 2.39
N LEU A 109 -21.58 -3.31 1.53
CA LEU A 109 -22.46 -3.65 0.41
C LEU A 109 -21.70 -4.24 -0.78
N HIS A 110 -20.36 -4.17 -0.76
CA HIS A 110 -19.50 -4.57 -1.85
C HIS A 110 -18.65 -5.78 -1.43
N THR A 111 -18.40 -6.69 -2.37
CA THR A 111 -17.55 -7.87 -2.16
C THR A 111 -16.52 -7.99 -3.27
N GLU A 112 -15.36 -8.57 -2.96
CA GLU A 112 -14.30 -8.91 -3.94
C GLU A 112 -13.89 -7.72 -4.83
N GLU A 113 -13.92 -7.86 -6.15
CA GLU A 113 -13.50 -6.83 -7.11
C GLU A 113 -14.36 -5.55 -7.03
N ALA A 114 -15.65 -5.68 -6.68
CA ALA A 114 -16.51 -4.52 -6.45
C ALA A 114 -16.06 -3.73 -5.23
N LEU A 115 -15.60 -4.42 -4.17
CA LEU A 115 -15.02 -3.76 -2.98
C LEU A 115 -13.70 -3.07 -3.34
N LEU A 116 -12.87 -3.69 -4.16
CA LEU A 116 -11.60 -3.10 -4.61
C LEU A 116 -11.84 -1.81 -5.39
N THR A 117 -12.76 -1.86 -6.36
CA THR A 117 -13.15 -0.71 -7.18
C THR A 117 -13.72 0.41 -6.31
N TYR A 118 -14.59 0.07 -5.36
CA TYR A 118 -15.14 1.01 -4.39
C TYR A 118 -14.04 1.65 -3.54
N TYR A 119 -13.15 0.86 -2.95
CA TYR A 119 -12.03 1.36 -2.12
C TYR A 119 -11.14 2.33 -2.90
N ILE A 120 -10.77 1.99 -4.13
CA ILE A 120 -9.90 2.83 -4.97
C ILE A 120 -10.59 4.15 -5.30
N LYS A 121 -11.85 4.11 -5.73
CA LYS A 121 -12.65 5.30 -6.05
C LYS A 121 -12.73 6.24 -4.84
N GLU A 122 -13.06 5.68 -3.68
CA GLU A 122 -13.19 6.43 -2.45
C GLU A 122 -11.84 6.99 -1.97
N TRP A 123 -10.76 6.22 -2.10
CA TRP A 123 -9.40 6.66 -1.79
C TRP A 123 -8.98 7.86 -2.65
N GLN A 124 -9.19 7.78 -3.97
CA GLN A 124 -8.86 8.87 -4.89
C GLN A 124 -9.68 10.13 -4.59
N ARG A 125 -11.00 9.98 -4.40
CA ARG A 125 -11.88 11.10 -4.06
C ARG A 125 -11.46 11.75 -2.75
N TYR A 126 -11.27 10.94 -1.71
CA TYR A 126 -10.93 11.40 -0.36
C TYR A 126 -9.56 12.09 -0.32
N THR A 127 -8.53 11.50 -0.92
CA THR A 127 -7.17 12.10 -0.93
C THR A 127 -7.09 13.34 -1.80
N THR A 128 -7.87 13.42 -2.87
CA THR A 128 -7.99 14.65 -3.67
C THR A 128 -8.67 15.74 -2.86
N ALA A 129 -9.82 15.46 -2.24
CA ALA A 129 -10.52 16.38 -1.36
C ALA A 129 -9.63 16.85 -0.20
N ALA A 130 -8.83 15.96 0.39
CA ALA A 130 -7.86 16.27 1.43
C ALA A 130 -6.84 17.34 1.00
N LYS A 131 -6.38 17.32 -0.26
CA LYS A 131 -5.47 18.36 -0.78
C LYS A 131 -6.14 19.73 -0.86
N TYR A 132 -7.39 19.78 -1.34
CA TYR A 132 -8.16 21.03 -1.38
C TYR A 132 -8.44 21.58 0.01
N ILE A 133 -8.89 20.71 0.94
CA ILE A 133 -9.18 21.10 2.32
C ILE A 133 -7.90 21.55 3.02
N HIS A 134 -6.76 20.89 2.77
CA HIS A 134 -5.46 21.33 3.28
C HIS A 134 -5.12 22.77 2.84
N HIS A 135 -5.43 23.15 1.59
CA HIS A 135 -5.24 24.53 1.12
C HIS A 135 -6.25 25.52 1.72
N LEU A 136 -7.52 25.12 1.85
CA LEU A 136 -8.54 25.93 2.52
C LEU A 136 -8.17 26.22 3.98
N PHE A 137 -7.55 25.25 4.65
CA PHE A 137 -7.10 25.33 6.04
C PHE A 137 -5.65 25.81 6.20
N ARG A 138 -5.05 26.42 5.16
CA ARG A 138 -3.64 26.87 5.19
C ARG A 138 -3.33 27.80 6.37
N TYR A 139 -4.28 28.66 6.76
CA TYR A 139 -4.08 29.54 7.92
C TYR A 139 -3.96 28.74 9.22
N LEU A 140 -4.85 27.77 9.44
CA LEU A 140 -4.81 26.87 10.60
C LEU A 140 -3.49 26.09 10.62
N ASN A 141 -3.08 25.51 9.49
CA ASN A 141 -1.81 24.79 9.34
C ASN A 141 -0.60 25.69 9.70
N ARG A 142 -0.57 26.93 9.22
CA ARG A 142 0.57 27.83 9.40
C ARG A 142 0.71 28.36 10.82
N HIS A 143 -0.40 28.65 11.50
CA HIS A 143 -0.37 29.43 12.73
C HIS A 143 -0.71 28.64 14.00
N TRP A 144 -1.66 27.70 13.90
CA TRP A 144 -2.06 26.86 15.02
C TRP A 144 -1.29 25.53 14.98
N VAL A 145 -1.46 24.71 13.94
CA VAL A 145 -0.82 23.38 13.84
C VAL A 145 0.69 23.48 14.03
N LYS A 146 1.36 24.39 13.31
CA LYS A 146 2.81 24.56 13.43
C LYS A 146 3.24 24.88 14.87
N ARG A 147 2.51 25.75 15.55
CA ARG A 147 2.82 26.13 16.94
C ARG A 147 2.68 24.94 17.87
N GLU A 148 1.60 24.18 17.73
CA GLU A 148 1.33 23.01 18.57
C GLU A 148 2.41 21.93 18.41
N ILE A 149 2.92 21.75 17.18
CA ILE A 149 4.05 20.87 16.89
C ILE A 149 5.34 21.42 17.55
N ASP A 150 5.62 22.71 17.40
CA ASP A 150 6.79 23.38 17.99
C ASP A 150 6.76 23.34 19.54
N GLU A 151 5.58 23.37 20.14
CA GLU A 151 5.35 23.20 21.60
C GLU A 151 5.45 21.73 22.06
N GLY A 152 5.71 20.79 21.14
CA GLY A 152 5.94 19.39 21.44
C GLY A 152 4.68 18.57 21.71
N LYS A 153 3.49 19.08 21.36
CA LYS A 153 2.25 18.29 21.47
C LYS A 153 2.24 17.18 20.43
N LYS A 154 2.08 15.95 20.91
CA LYS A 154 2.00 14.76 20.07
C LYS A 154 0.61 14.61 19.44
N ASN A 155 0.52 13.90 18.33
CA ASN A 155 -0.73 13.60 17.59
C ASN A 155 -1.41 14.81 16.93
N ILE A 156 -0.67 15.90 16.70
CA ILE A 156 -1.13 17.03 15.89
C ILE A 156 -0.43 16.98 14.55
N TYR A 157 -1.23 17.09 13.49
CA TYR A 157 -0.81 16.88 12.12
C TYR A 157 -1.27 18.07 11.27
N ASP A 158 -0.57 18.35 10.18
CA ASP A 158 -1.17 19.20 9.15
C ASP A 158 -2.45 18.55 8.61
N VAL A 159 -3.34 19.36 8.05
CA VAL A 159 -4.66 18.90 7.63
C VAL A 159 -4.61 17.75 6.61
N TYR A 160 -3.61 17.67 5.73
CA TYR A 160 -3.53 16.58 4.76
C TYR A 160 -3.13 15.28 5.47
N THR A 161 -2.09 15.34 6.30
CA THR A 161 -1.65 14.21 7.13
C THR A 161 -2.75 13.75 8.08
N LEU A 162 -3.52 14.68 8.65
CA LEU A 162 -4.70 14.37 9.45
C LEU A 162 -5.71 13.50 8.67
N HIS A 163 -6.00 13.84 7.41
CA HIS A 163 -6.92 13.04 6.59
C HIS A 163 -6.42 11.60 6.44
N LEU A 164 -5.11 11.41 6.19
CA LEU A 164 -4.50 10.09 6.07
C LEU A 164 -4.57 9.30 7.39
N VAL A 165 -4.30 9.97 8.52
CA VAL A 165 -4.43 9.36 9.87
C VAL A 165 -5.86 8.93 10.15
N GLN A 166 -6.86 9.75 9.80
CA GLN A 166 -8.27 9.40 9.99
C GLN A 166 -8.68 8.25 9.06
N TRP A 167 -8.25 8.27 7.80
CA TRP A 167 -8.48 7.16 6.86
C TRP A 167 -7.94 5.85 7.42
N ARG A 168 -6.70 5.86 7.94
CA ARG A 168 -6.08 4.69 8.57
C ARG A 168 -6.91 4.15 9.73
N LYS A 169 -7.19 5.01 10.72
CA LYS A 169 -7.82 4.61 11.99
C LYS A 169 -9.29 4.20 11.87
N VAL A 170 -10.04 4.85 10.98
CA VAL A 170 -11.51 4.68 10.92
C VAL A 170 -11.91 3.69 9.83
N LEU A 171 -11.33 3.80 8.63
CA LEU A 171 -11.74 3.02 7.46
C LEU A 171 -10.79 1.85 7.19
N PHE A 172 -9.50 2.13 7.04
CA PHE A 172 -8.51 1.14 6.61
C PHE A 172 -8.44 -0.05 7.56
N ASP A 173 -8.38 0.18 8.87
CA ASP A 173 -8.31 -0.91 9.87
C ASP A 173 -9.52 -1.85 9.82
N LYS A 174 -10.67 -1.40 9.28
CA LYS A 174 -11.89 -2.21 9.16
C LYS A 174 -12.01 -2.92 7.81
N VAL A 175 -11.38 -2.39 6.77
CA VAL A 175 -11.61 -2.81 5.38
C VAL A 175 -10.37 -3.44 4.73
N SER A 176 -9.17 -3.15 5.24
CA SER A 176 -7.88 -3.56 4.65
C SER A 176 -7.75 -5.08 4.44
N SER A 177 -8.20 -5.92 5.37
CA SER A 177 -8.15 -7.39 5.22
C SER A 177 -8.93 -7.84 3.98
N LYS A 178 -10.16 -7.35 3.81
CA LYS A 178 -11.02 -7.73 2.67
C LYS A 178 -10.51 -7.17 1.35
N VAL A 179 -9.95 -5.96 1.37
CA VAL A 179 -9.30 -5.37 0.20
C VAL A 179 -8.08 -6.20 -0.20
N MET A 180 -7.28 -6.63 0.78
CA MET A 180 -6.14 -7.50 0.52
C MET A 180 -6.57 -8.86 -0.03
N GLU A 181 -7.61 -9.48 0.52
CA GLU A 181 -8.18 -10.73 -0.03
C GLU A 181 -8.62 -10.58 -1.49
N ALA A 182 -9.24 -9.45 -1.85
CA ALA A 182 -9.61 -9.16 -3.24
C ALA A 182 -8.37 -9.01 -4.15
N VAL A 183 -7.31 -8.35 -3.68
CA VAL A 183 -6.03 -8.26 -4.40
C VAL A 183 -5.42 -9.64 -4.61
N LEU A 184 -5.38 -10.48 -3.58
CA LEU A 184 -4.81 -11.83 -3.69
C LEU A 184 -5.56 -12.68 -4.71
N LYS A 185 -6.90 -12.59 -4.75
CA LYS A 185 -7.70 -13.27 -5.78
C LYS A 185 -7.38 -12.81 -7.19
N LEU A 186 -7.18 -11.50 -7.41
CA LEU A 186 -6.77 -11.00 -8.73
C LEU A 186 -5.38 -11.53 -9.13
N VAL A 187 -4.43 -11.54 -8.21
CA VAL A 187 -3.08 -12.05 -8.48
C VAL A 187 -3.10 -13.57 -8.73
N GLU A 188 -3.96 -14.31 -8.03
CA GLU A 188 -4.17 -15.74 -8.29
C GLU A 188 -4.74 -15.99 -9.68
N LYS A 189 -5.76 -15.21 -10.11
CA LYS A 189 -6.27 -15.25 -11.49
C LYS A 189 -5.19 -15.00 -12.53
N GLU A 190 -4.35 -13.98 -12.30
CA GLU A 190 -3.21 -13.68 -13.18
C GLU A 190 -2.22 -14.84 -13.26
N ARG A 191 -1.89 -15.47 -12.13
CA ARG A 191 -1.01 -16.65 -12.10
C ARG A 191 -1.62 -17.83 -12.85
N ASN A 192 -2.95 -17.95 -12.87
CA ASN A 192 -3.67 -18.95 -13.65
C ASN A 192 -3.79 -18.60 -15.14
N GLY A 193 -3.22 -17.47 -15.57
CA GLY A 193 -3.17 -17.03 -16.98
C GLY A 193 -4.35 -16.15 -17.40
N GLU A 194 -5.19 -15.71 -16.47
CA GLU A 194 -6.27 -14.76 -16.76
C GLU A 194 -5.70 -13.33 -16.89
N THR A 195 -6.33 -12.53 -17.76
CA THR A 195 -6.00 -11.10 -17.87
C THR A 195 -6.68 -10.32 -16.74
N ILE A 196 -5.93 -9.46 -16.06
CA ILE A 196 -6.42 -8.64 -14.95
C ILE A 196 -6.06 -7.15 -15.13
N GLU A 197 -6.79 -6.29 -14.42
CA GLU A 197 -6.57 -4.84 -14.41
C GLU A 197 -5.44 -4.45 -13.43
N HIS A 198 -4.18 -4.44 -13.89
CA HIS A 198 -2.99 -4.16 -13.06
C HIS A 198 -3.07 -2.81 -12.32
N GLY A 199 -3.72 -1.82 -12.95
CA GLY A 199 -3.89 -0.48 -12.40
C GLY A 199 -4.64 -0.46 -11.07
N GLN A 200 -5.53 -1.43 -10.81
CA GLN A 200 -6.24 -1.50 -9.53
C GLN A 200 -5.30 -1.90 -8.39
N ILE A 201 -4.47 -2.92 -8.62
CA ILE A 201 -3.49 -3.40 -7.63
C ILE A 201 -2.48 -2.31 -7.31
N LYS A 202 -1.96 -1.61 -8.33
CA LYS A 202 -0.99 -0.53 -8.15
C LYS A 202 -1.54 0.59 -7.25
N GLN A 203 -2.79 0.99 -7.45
CA GLN A 203 -3.42 2.03 -6.63
C GLN A 203 -3.62 1.60 -5.17
N VAL A 204 -3.91 0.33 -4.94
CA VAL A 204 -4.01 -0.22 -3.58
C VAL A 204 -2.64 -0.26 -2.91
N VAL A 205 -1.60 -0.71 -3.62
CA VAL A 205 -0.21 -0.67 -3.14
C VAL A 205 0.18 0.75 -2.75
N ASP A 206 -0.07 1.73 -3.62
CA ASP A 206 0.28 3.13 -3.37
C ASP A 206 -0.51 3.71 -2.19
N SER A 207 -1.76 3.29 -2.00
CA SER A 207 -2.56 3.64 -0.82
C SER A 207 -1.95 3.09 0.47
N PHE A 208 -1.58 1.81 0.50
CA PHE A 208 -1.00 1.17 1.69
C PHE A 208 0.35 1.78 2.07
N VAL A 209 1.16 2.16 1.06
CA VAL A 209 2.43 2.89 1.26
C VAL A 209 2.16 4.29 1.82
N SER A 210 1.21 5.02 1.26
CA SER A 210 0.87 6.40 1.69
C SER A 210 0.34 6.47 3.13
N LEU A 211 -0.20 5.38 3.66
CA LEU A 211 -0.70 5.29 5.04
C LEU A 211 0.39 4.94 6.08
N GLY A 212 1.59 4.61 5.62
CA GLY A 212 2.76 4.44 6.47
C GLY A 212 3.31 5.78 6.94
N LEU A 213 2.76 6.27 8.05
CA LEU A 213 3.15 7.50 8.72
C LEU A 213 3.90 7.17 10.01
N ASP A 214 5.01 7.84 10.27
CA ASP A 214 5.75 7.71 11.53
C ASP A 214 5.01 8.45 12.66
N GLU A 215 4.70 7.74 13.74
CA GLU A 215 3.94 8.30 14.88
C GLU A 215 4.74 9.33 15.69
N ALA A 216 6.07 9.27 15.65
CA ALA A 216 6.97 10.19 16.32
C ALA A 216 7.35 11.40 15.44
N ASP A 217 7.41 11.21 14.12
CA ASP A 217 7.70 12.27 13.16
C ASP A 217 6.80 12.18 11.93
N PRO A 218 5.65 12.86 11.93
CA PRO A 218 4.68 12.76 10.83
C PRO A 218 5.19 13.29 9.48
N SER A 219 6.34 13.98 9.46
CA SER A 219 7.01 14.37 8.22
C SER A 219 7.77 13.22 7.55
N LYS A 220 7.92 12.08 8.23
CA LYS A 220 8.54 10.85 7.72
C LYS A 220 7.50 9.79 7.39
N SER A 221 7.71 9.16 6.25
CA SER A 221 6.96 7.98 5.83
C SER A 221 7.68 6.71 6.25
N THR A 222 6.93 5.69 6.67
CA THR A 222 7.41 4.33 6.91
C THR A 222 6.70 3.36 5.97
N LEU A 223 7.22 2.14 5.84
CA LEU A 223 6.55 1.08 5.05
C LEU A 223 5.78 0.11 5.93
N ASP A 224 5.54 0.41 7.21
CA ASP A 224 5.03 -0.59 8.16
C ASP A 224 3.61 -1.05 7.84
N VAL A 225 2.74 -0.12 7.41
CA VAL A 225 1.37 -0.44 6.98
C VAL A 225 1.40 -1.33 5.74
N TYR A 226 2.20 -0.98 4.74
CA TYR A 226 2.42 -1.79 3.55
C TYR A 226 2.97 -3.18 3.91
N ARG A 227 4.03 -3.24 4.72
CA ARG A 227 4.68 -4.50 5.12
C ARG A 227 3.71 -5.42 5.84
N TYR A 228 2.91 -4.88 6.75
CA TYR A 228 1.99 -5.67 7.56
C TYR A 228 0.76 -6.12 6.78
N HIS A 229 0.06 -5.18 6.12
CA HIS A 229 -1.23 -5.45 5.49
C HIS A 229 -1.13 -5.95 4.05
N PHE A 230 0.00 -5.72 3.36
CA PHE A 230 0.21 -6.13 1.97
C PHE A 230 1.31 -7.19 1.83
N GLU A 231 2.56 -6.86 2.17
CA GLU A 231 3.70 -7.74 1.88
C GLU A 231 3.58 -9.10 2.55
N ARG A 232 3.30 -9.14 3.86
CA ARG A 232 3.15 -10.41 4.59
C ARG A 232 2.10 -11.34 3.98
N PRO A 233 0.83 -10.92 3.80
CA PRO A 233 -0.19 -11.78 3.18
C PRO A 233 0.13 -12.11 1.71
N PHE A 234 0.71 -11.18 0.94
CA PHE A 234 1.15 -11.44 -0.43
C PHE A 234 2.19 -12.57 -0.50
N LEU A 235 3.23 -12.49 0.33
CA LEU A 235 4.28 -13.51 0.38
C LEU A 235 3.75 -14.87 0.88
N ALA A 236 2.84 -14.86 1.85
CA ALA A 236 2.21 -16.08 2.34
C ALA A 236 1.40 -16.78 1.24
N ALA A 237 0.51 -16.06 0.57
CA ALA A 237 -0.29 -16.59 -0.54
C ALA A 237 0.59 -17.04 -1.71
N THR A 238 1.65 -16.30 -2.01
CA THR A 238 2.62 -16.68 -3.07
C THR A 238 3.33 -17.99 -2.74
N LYS A 239 3.75 -18.16 -1.48
CA LYS A 239 4.37 -19.40 -1.03
C LYS A 239 3.41 -20.57 -1.18
N GLU A 240 2.18 -20.43 -0.68
CA GLU A 240 1.16 -21.49 -0.75
C GLU A 240 0.84 -21.87 -2.19
N PHE A 241 0.63 -20.87 -3.05
CA PHE A 241 0.36 -21.06 -4.48
C PHE A 241 1.47 -21.87 -5.16
N TYR A 242 2.72 -21.42 -5.06
CA TYR A 242 3.82 -22.09 -5.76
C TYR A 242 4.19 -23.43 -5.13
N GLN A 243 3.99 -23.63 -3.83
CA GLN A 243 4.18 -24.95 -3.22
C GLN A 243 3.12 -25.95 -3.70
N ALA A 244 1.87 -25.52 -3.89
CA ALA A 244 0.83 -26.38 -4.45
C ALA A 244 1.07 -26.66 -5.94
N GLU A 245 1.29 -25.61 -6.74
CA GLU A 245 1.50 -25.73 -8.19
C GLU A 245 2.72 -26.61 -8.51
N SER A 246 3.86 -26.36 -7.86
CA SER A 246 5.09 -27.09 -8.15
C SER A 246 4.98 -28.57 -7.79
N LYS A 247 4.39 -28.90 -6.63
CA LYS A 247 4.18 -30.30 -6.21
C LYS A 247 3.29 -31.06 -7.19
N GLN A 248 2.18 -30.44 -7.60
CA GLN A 248 1.30 -31.06 -8.59
C GLN A 248 2.02 -31.24 -9.93
N PHE A 249 2.68 -30.18 -10.42
CA PHE A 249 3.32 -30.22 -11.73
C PHE A 249 4.42 -31.28 -11.81
N VAL A 250 5.25 -31.39 -10.78
CA VAL A 250 6.32 -32.40 -10.70
C VAL A 250 5.77 -33.83 -10.66
N ALA A 251 4.59 -34.05 -10.07
CA ALA A 251 3.97 -35.38 -10.02
C ALA A 251 3.45 -35.83 -11.40
N GLU A 252 3.11 -34.89 -12.27
CA GLU A 252 2.46 -35.14 -13.56
C GLU A 252 3.41 -34.98 -14.77
N ASN A 253 4.57 -34.34 -14.58
CA ASN A 253 5.47 -33.93 -15.67
C ASN A 253 6.93 -34.29 -15.39
N SER A 254 7.76 -34.25 -16.44
CA SER A 254 9.21 -34.49 -16.30
C SER A 254 9.92 -33.34 -15.57
N VAL A 255 11.09 -33.64 -15.01
CA VAL A 255 11.95 -32.65 -14.35
C VAL A 255 12.38 -31.54 -15.33
N ILE A 256 12.61 -31.88 -16.60
CA ILE A 256 12.98 -30.91 -17.64
C ILE A 256 11.84 -29.90 -17.88
N GLU A 257 10.61 -30.37 -18.03
CA GLU A 257 9.44 -29.49 -18.21
C GLU A 257 9.20 -28.65 -16.96
N TYR A 258 9.42 -29.23 -15.77
CA TYR A 258 9.36 -28.48 -14.52
C TYR A 258 10.37 -27.34 -14.48
N MET A 259 11.63 -27.58 -14.85
CA MET A 259 12.66 -26.53 -14.89
C MET A 259 12.29 -25.37 -15.83
N LYS A 260 11.70 -25.68 -16.99
CA LYS A 260 11.21 -24.65 -17.92
C LYS A 260 10.10 -23.82 -17.28
N LYS A 261 9.11 -24.47 -16.66
CA LYS A 261 8.01 -23.80 -15.98
C LYS A 261 8.50 -22.95 -14.80
N ALA A 262 9.44 -23.45 -13.99
CA ALA A 262 10.04 -22.71 -12.89
C ALA A 262 10.75 -21.43 -13.36
N ASP A 263 11.52 -21.49 -14.45
CA ASP A 263 12.14 -20.31 -15.07
C ASP A 263 11.08 -19.26 -15.46
N VAL A 264 9.99 -19.69 -16.10
CA VAL A 264 8.89 -18.80 -16.50
C VAL A 264 8.23 -18.15 -15.27
N ARG A 265 7.85 -18.95 -14.27
CA ARG A 265 7.21 -18.42 -13.04
C ARG A 265 8.09 -17.42 -12.28
N LEU A 266 9.40 -17.67 -12.22
CA LEU A 266 10.34 -16.74 -11.58
C LEU A 266 10.42 -15.40 -12.34
N ALA A 267 10.41 -15.43 -13.67
CA ALA A 267 10.41 -14.23 -14.49
C ALA A 267 9.10 -13.44 -14.35
N GLU A 268 7.95 -14.13 -14.34
CA GLU A 268 6.64 -13.50 -14.13
C GLU A 268 6.57 -12.75 -12.80
N GLU A 269 7.05 -13.32 -11.69
CA GLU A 269 7.03 -12.65 -10.38
C GLU A 269 7.99 -11.45 -10.32
N GLU A 270 9.13 -11.51 -11.01
CA GLU A 270 10.05 -10.37 -11.14
C GLU A 270 9.40 -9.24 -11.95
N GLU A 271 8.68 -9.57 -13.01
CA GLU A 271 7.92 -8.62 -13.83
C GLU A 271 6.77 -7.98 -13.02
N ARG A 272 6.02 -8.76 -12.21
CA ARG A 272 4.96 -8.24 -11.33
C ARG A 272 5.46 -7.15 -10.38
N VAL A 273 6.68 -7.30 -9.86
CA VAL A 273 7.30 -6.26 -9.03
C VAL A 273 7.43 -4.95 -9.78
N SER A 274 7.92 -5.02 -11.03
CA SER A 274 8.11 -3.83 -11.86
C SER A 274 6.79 -3.21 -12.34
N MET A 275 5.76 -4.01 -12.54
CA MET A 275 4.47 -3.55 -13.08
C MET A 275 3.61 -2.84 -12.05
N TYR A 276 3.42 -3.43 -10.86
CA TYR A 276 2.41 -2.92 -9.94
C TYR A 276 2.72 -3.05 -8.44
N LEU A 277 3.80 -3.73 -8.02
CA LEU A 277 4.18 -3.83 -6.59
C LEU A 277 5.16 -2.73 -6.17
N HIS A 278 5.42 -2.64 -4.86
CA HIS A 278 6.45 -1.75 -4.32
C HIS A 278 7.80 -2.47 -4.25
N GLN A 279 8.89 -1.82 -4.67
CA GLN A 279 10.22 -2.42 -4.81
C GLN A 279 10.77 -3.08 -3.53
N ASP A 280 10.34 -2.62 -2.35
CA ASP A 280 10.74 -3.18 -1.05
C ASP A 280 10.43 -4.69 -0.93
N ILE A 281 9.39 -5.19 -1.62
CA ILE A 281 9.03 -6.61 -1.61
C ILE A 281 9.97 -7.50 -2.43
N ALA A 282 10.74 -6.93 -3.36
CA ALA A 282 11.44 -7.68 -4.41
C ALA A 282 12.35 -8.78 -3.86
N VAL A 283 13.15 -8.46 -2.84
CA VAL A 283 14.10 -9.41 -2.23
C VAL A 283 13.35 -10.52 -1.49
N SER A 284 12.33 -10.16 -0.71
CA SER A 284 11.50 -11.12 0.02
C SER A 284 10.75 -12.06 -0.93
N LEU A 285 10.16 -11.51 -1.99
CA LEU A 285 9.40 -12.26 -3.00
C LEU A 285 10.30 -13.22 -3.77
N LYS A 286 11.46 -12.74 -4.24
CA LYS A 286 12.46 -13.58 -4.92
C LYS A 286 12.91 -14.74 -4.04
N ARG A 287 13.18 -14.49 -2.75
CA ARG A 287 13.52 -15.56 -1.79
C ARG A 287 12.37 -16.56 -1.63
N THR A 288 11.14 -16.08 -1.47
CA THR A 288 9.96 -16.95 -1.34
C THR A 288 9.80 -17.87 -2.55
N CYS A 289 9.90 -17.31 -3.77
CA CYS A 289 9.78 -18.07 -5.00
C CYS A 289 10.95 -19.06 -5.18
N ASN A 290 12.19 -18.64 -4.90
CA ASN A 290 13.35 -19.54 -4.96
C ASN A 290 13.20 -20.74 -4.00
N VAL A 291 12.63 -20.54 -2.81
CA VAL A 291 12.37 -21.65 -1.88
C VAL A 291 11.32 -22.59 -2.48
N ALA A 292 10.14 -22.08 -2.81
CA ALA A 292 9.00 -22.89 -3.26
C ALA A 292 9.25 -23.60 -4.60
N LEU A 293 9.98 -22.97 -5.54
CA LEU A 293 10.21 -23.48 -6.90
C LEU A 293 11.57 -24.17 -7.08
N ILE A 294 12.54 -23.97 -6.18
CA ILE A 294 13.89 -24.51 -6.39
C ILE A 294 14.36 -25.30 -5.16
N ALA A 295 14.38 -24.68 -3.98
CA ALA A 295 14.93 -25.32 -2.79
C ALA A 295 14.14 -26.59 -2.40
N ASP A 296 12.81 -26.47 -2.38
CA ASP A 296 11.88 -27.55 -2.01
C ASP A 296 11.98 -28.75 -2.97
N HIS A 297 12.46 -28.55 -4.20
CA HIS A 297 12.62 -29.57 -5.25
C HIS A 297 14.09 -29.85 -5.63
N SER A 298 15.03 -29.35 -4.84
CA SER A 298 16.46 -29.37 -5.19
C SER A 298 17.03 -30.79 -5.31
N THR A 299 16.55 -31.74 -4.52
CA THR A 299 16.93 -33.16 -4.59
C THR A 299 16.52 -33.78 -5.91
N LEU A 300 15.25 -33.61 -6.31
CA LEU A 300 14.72 -34.06 -7.60
C LEU A 300 15.55 -33.52 -8.77
N LEU A 301 15.85 -32.21 -8.77
CA LEU A 301 16.68 -31.59 -9.80
C LEU A 301 18.06 -32.25 -9.86
N ARG A 302 18.71 -32.42 -8.70
CA ARG A 302 20.04 -33.03 -8.61
C ARG A 302 20.05 -34.48 -9.07
N ASP A 303 18.99 -35.24 -8.86
CA ASP A 303 18.91 -36.65 -9.24
C ASP A 303 18.80 -36.82 -10.75
N GLU A 304 18.11 -35.90 -11.44
CA GLU A 304 18.01 -35.88 -12.89
C GLU A 304 19.34 -35.54 -13.59
N PHE A 305 20.25 -34.84 -12.90
CA PHE A 305 21.48 -34.32 -13.50
C PHE A 305 22.34 -35.38 -14.19
N GLN A 306 22.40 -36.61 -13.66
CA GLN A 306 23.20 -37.68 -14.28
C GLN A 306 22.64 -38.08 -15.64
N GLN A 307 21.32 -38.14 -15.79
CA GLN A 307 20.67 -38.49 -17.06
C GLN A 307 20.93 -37.42 -18.11
N LEU A 308 20.95 -36.14 -17.71
CA LEU A 308 21.28 -35.04 -18.60
C LEU A 308 22.73 -35.09 -19.10
N LEU A 309 23.66 -35.48 -18.23
CA LEU A 309 25.06 -35.70 -18.60
C LEU A 309 25.21 -36.85 -19.58
N ASP A 310 24.60 -38.00 -19.28
CA ASP A 310 24.73 -39.20 -20.11
C ASP A 310 24.08 -39.02 -21.50
N ALA A 311 23.12 -38.10 -21.63
CA ALA A 311 22.43 -37.77 -22.87
C ALA A 311 22.93 -36.48 -23.55
N ASP A 312 24.02 -35.87 -23.06
CA ASP A 312 24.60 -34.62 -23.58
C ASP A 312 23.57 -33.47 -23.74
N ARG A 313 22.62 -33.36 -22.80
CA ARG A 313 21.53 -32.36 -22.82
C ARG A 313 22.00 -31.00 -22.30
N GLU A 314 22.92 -30.35 -23.01
CA GLU A 314 23.60 -29.12 -22.58
C GLU A 314 22.67 -27.97 -22.15
N GLU A 315 21.62 -27.70 -22.93
CA GLU A 315 20.67 -26.61 -22.63
C GLU A 315 19.93 -26.84 -21.30
N ASP A 316 19.54 -28.08 -21.02
CA ASP A 316 18.83 -28.45 -19.80
C ASP A 316 19.78 -28.44 -18.59
N MET A 317 21.04 -28.85 -18.78
CA MET A 317 22.08 -28.71 -17.76
C MET A 317 22.36 -27.24 -17.42
N ALA A 318 22.46 -26.37 -18.43
CA ALA A 318 22.63 -24.93 -18.22
C ALA A 318 21.43 -24.32 -17.47
N ARG A 319 20.21 -24.79 -17.75
CA ARG A 319 19.01 -24.38 -17.02
C ARG A 319 19.05 -24.83 -15.55
N MET A 320 19.39 -26.09 -15.32
CA MET A 320 19.52 -26.65 -13.96
C MET A 320 20.56 -25.87 -13.14
N TYR A 321 21.71 -25.55 -13.74
CA TYR A 321 22.72 -24.71 -13.13
C TYR A 321 22.20 -23.31 -12.77
N ARG A 322 21.52 -22.63 -13.71
CA ARG A 322 20.92 -21.31 -13.48
C ARG A 322 19.89 -21.33 -12.35
N LEU A 323 19.09 -22.38 -12.23
CA LEU A 323 18.13 -22.53 -11.13
C LEU A 323 18.84 -22.78 -9.80
N LEU A 324 19.69 -23.81 -9.71
CA LEU A 324 20.34 -24.20 -8.46
C LEU A 324 21.35 -23.15 -7.95
N SER A 325 21.92 -22.32 -8.83
CA SER A 325 22.77 -21.19 -8.40
C SER A 325 22.01 -20.12 -7.59
N ARG A 326 20.67 -20.12 -7.61
CA ARG A 326 19.82 -19.16 -6.88
C ARG A 326 19.62 -19.53 -5.41
N ILE A 327 20.03 -20.72 -4.99
CA ILE A 327 19.88 -21.19 -3.60
C ILE A 327 21.25 -21.44 -2.96
N PRO A 328 21.40 -21.22 -1.64
CA PRO A 328 22.62 -21.55 -0.92
C PRO A 328 22.99 -23.03 -1.10
N GLU A 329 24.27 -23.31 -1.34
CA GLU A 329 24.80 -24.67 -1.52
C GLU A 329 24.10 -25.50 -2.63
N GLY A 330 23.43 -24.83 -3.57
CA GLY A 330 22.68 -25.47 -4.64
C GLY A 330 23.55 -26.29 -5.60
N LEU A 331 24.75 -25.79 -5.89
CA LEU A 331 25.64 -26.27 -6.96
C LEU A 331 26.66 -27.33 -6.52
N GLU A 332 26.96 -27.46 -5.23
CA GLU A 332 28.03 -28.35 -4.75
C GLU A 332 27.80 -29.81 -5.17
N PRO A 333 26.57 -30.37 -5.08
CA PRO A 333 26.32 -31.74 -5.54
C PRO A 333 26.44 -31.91 -7.06
N LEU A 334 26.10 -30.88 -7.84
CA LEU A 334 26.28 -30.89 -9.30
C LEU A 334 27.76 -30.95 -9.65
N ARG A 335 28.57 -30.17 -8.95
CA ARG A 335 30.03 -30.15 -9.14
C ARG A 335 30.64 -31.53 -8.91
N ALA A 336 30.29 -32.20 -7.80
CA ALA A 336 30.80 -33.52 -7.47
C ALA A 336 30.36 -34.60 -8.50
N LYS A 337 29.09 -34.56 -8.94
CA LYS A 337 28.58 -35.46 -10.00
C LYS A 337 29.30 -35.23 -11.32
N PHE A 338 29.47 -33.97 -11.73
CA PHE A 338 30.15 -33.60 -12.96
C PHE A 338 31.62 -34.05 -12.97
N GLU A 339 32.36 -33.79 -11.88
CA GLU A 339 33.75 -34.24 -11.73
C GLU A 339 33.88 -35.75 -11.89
N THR A 340 32.98 -36.50 -11.25
CA THR A 340 32.96 -37.96 -11.31
C THR A 340 32.67 -38.45 -12.73
N HIS A 341 31.70 -37.85 -13.41
CA HIS A 341 31.34 -38.20 -14.78
C HIS A 341 32.50 -37.94 -15.75
N VAL A 342 33.13 -36.76 -15.71
CA VAL A 342 34.27 -36.41 -16.57
C VAL A 342 35.46 -37.33 -16.31
N ARG A 343 35.76 -37.65 -15.04
CA ARG A 343 36.83 -38.61 -14.69
C ARG A 343 36.56 -39.99 -15.30
N LYS A 344 35.33 -40.49 -15.18
CA LYS A 344 34.93 -41.80 -15.73
C LYS A 344 35.01 -41.81 -17.27
N ALA A 345 34.49 -40.78 -17.93
CA ALA A 345 34.53 -40.64 -19.38
C ALA A 345 35.97 -40.55 -19.90
N GLY A 346 36.83 -39.77 -19.23
CA GLY A 346 38.25 -39.64 -19.56
C GLY A 346 39.01 -40.96 -19.43
N LEU A 347 38.80 -41.71 -18.35
CA LEU A 347 39.42 -43.03 -18.17
C LEU A 347 38.97 -44.02 -19.25
N ALA A 348 37.67 -44.08 -19.55
CA ALA A 348 37.13 -44.96 -20.59
C ALA A 348 37.69 -44.62 -21.99
N ALA A 349 37.91 -43.34 -22.29
CA ALA A 349 38.52 -42.91 -23.54
C ALA A 349 39.99 -43.38 -23.66
N VAL A 350 40.77 -43.29 -22.58
CA VAL A 350 42.16 -43.76 -22.55
C VAL A 350 42.24 -45.28 -22.70
N GLU A 351 41.41 -46.04 -21.98
CA GLU A 351 41.34 -47.51 -22.08
C GLU A 351 40.98 -47.95 -23.52
N LYS A 352 40.04 -47.25 -24.16
CA LYS A 352 39.66 -47.53 -25.55
C LYS A 352 40.85 -47.36 -26.48
N VAL A 353 41.61 -46.25 -26.39
CA VAL A 353 42.81 -46.04 -27.22
C VAL A 353 43.85 -47.15 -26.98
N GLN A 354 44.12 -47.50 -25.72
CA GLN A 354 45.07 -48.57 -25.37
C GLN A 354 44.69 -49.92 -25.99
N SER A 355 43.41 -50.27 -25.99
CA SER A 355 42.90 -51.52 -26.59
C SER A 355 43.00 -51.54 -28.12
N THR A 356 42.88 -50.37 -28.77
CA THR A 356 42.95 -50.25 -30.24
C THR A 356 44.40 -50.24 -30.76
N SER A 357 45.37 -49.80 -29.95
CA SER A 357 46.80 -49.81 -30.30
C SER A 357 47.49 -51.16 -30.13
N SER A 358 46.77 -52.20 -29.69
CA SER A 358 47.31 -53.54 -29.41
C SER A 358 47.09 -54.56 -30.55
N TRP A 359 46.88 -54.09 -31.79
CA TRP A 359 46.73 -54.92 -33.00
C TRP A 359 47.80 -54.61 -34.05
#